data_AF-A0A8H2JQX0-F1
#
_entry.id   AF-A0A8H2JQX0-F1
#
_cell.length_a   1.000
_cell.length_b   1.000
_cell.length_c   1.000
_cell.angle_alpha   90.00
_cell.angle_beta   90.00
_cell.angle_gamma   90.00
#
_symmetry.space_group_name_H-M   'P 1'
#
loop_
_entity.id
_entity.type
_entity.pdbx_description
1 polymer ?
#
loop_
_entity_poly.entity_id
_entity_poly.type
_entity_poly.pdbx_seq_one_letter_code
_entity_poly.pdbx_strand_id
1 'polypeptide(L)'
;MKKFTVCITCIGLSLLTACQSTSTPKMTQSAEVNQQTQYFVEAKISLDKLKQDINQGKKDRLDYFAPGTYQEALEEFDNATEEYMDIGQNGASSLNIFQSDTEQYKDAKQEIINYIALANQRLKFAYSIKETAETTLAATFAQKAVLQAIGAPEVYAKDYQEIDEIIDELVEYIDEGKVSTAQGKQPELLTSMQALEVRTVRKNALGQLDTDIAYINKKRLAKYVPISYQQLLTARSNANAIITATPRASDEINAAVALAEFELAHLYHTAKEVDTLKETKSSVYEQYLLTKETLLHSITQALGTADVRDLPMAEQVEAIALQAEILKGKLTVVNDKVLALQSDSNQSSAATENLRTELTSELMALNNKYDALVMKNTQLNKQLQSKDLELVRLSAYKEAVLQVEGKHAAEQALALKANAKKEAERKVKAAAEKAKKEALALEVKAEAEKASTLRAQQRVPSEVINEVAGPATQVIENKVADEVVETVVEAPITPVNNH
;
A
#
# COMPACT_ATOMS: atom_id res chain seq x y z
N MET A 1 -66.57 -82.31 -61.84
CA MET A 1 -67.66 -83.18 -61.32
C MET A 1 -67.05 -84.27 -60.45
N LYS A 2 -67.77 -84.80 -59.45
CA LYS A 2 -67.32 -85.87 -58.52
C LYS A 2 -66.13 -85.46 -57.61
N LYS A 3 -65.95 -86.02 -56.41
CA LYS A 3 -66.91 -86.32 -55.32
C LYS A 3 -66.08 -86.56 -54.04
N PHE A 4 -66.34 -85.75 -53.01
CA PHE A 4 -66.28 -86.02 -51.57
C PHE A 4 -65.72 -87.34 -50.98
N THR A 5 -65.10 -87.18 -49.80
CA THR A 5 -65.13 -88.08 -48.60
C THR A 5 -64.12 -89.25 -48.50
N VAL A 6 -63.52 -89.59 -47.35
CA VAL A 6 -63.07 -88.89 -46.10
C VAL A 6 -62.26 -89.89 -45.23
N CYS A 7 -61.90 -89.53 -43.97
CA CYS A 7 -61.39 -90.41 -42.87
C CYS A 7 -59.90 -90.86 -42.92
N ILE A 8 -59.19 -91.00 -41.79
CA ILE A 8 -59.43 -90.45 -40.43
C ILE A 8 -58.11 -90.22 -39.67
N THR A 9 -58.18 -89.50 -38.55
CA THR A 9 -57.06 -89.15 -37.66
C THR A 9 -56.52 -90.31 -36.81
N CYS A 10 -55.21 -90.30 -36.57
CA CYS A 10 -54.63 -90.82 -35.33
C CYS A 10 -53.66 -89.78 -34.76
N ILE A 11 -53.81 -89.43 -33.48
CA ILE A 11 -52.98 -88.46 -32.77
C ILE A 11 -51.94 -89.23 -31.95
N GLY A 12 -50.67 -88.95 -32.18
CA GLY A 12 -49.54 -89.58 -31.49
C GLY A 12 -48.41 -88.57 -31.25
N LEU A 13 -48.58 -87.70 -30.25
CA LEU A 13 -47.63 -86.65 -29.91
C LEU A 13 -46.44 -87.19 -29.08
N SER A 14 -45.53 -87.88 -29.76
CA SER A 14 -44.27 -88.37 -29.18
C SER A 14 -43.17 -87.31 -29.29
N LEU A 15 -43.12 -86.38 -28.33
CA LEU A 15 -42.04 -85.38 -28.23
C LEU A 15 -40.72 -86.00 -27.72
N LEU A 16 -40.08 -86.80 -28.58
CA LEU A 16 -38.66 -87.14 -28.44
C LEU A 16 -37.81 -85.97 -28.95
N THR A 17 -37.62 -84.95 -28.12
CA THR A 17 -36.66 -83.87 -28.37
C THR A 17 -35.23 -84.39 -28.17
N ALA A 18 -34.73 -85.12 -29.17
CA ALA A 18 -33.30 -85.40 -29.29
C ALA A 18 -32.52 -84.08 -29.43
N CYS A 19 -31.32 -84.03 -28.87
CA CYS A 19 -30.52 -82.81 -28.79
C CYS A 19 -30.15 -82.28 -30.18
N GLN A 20 -30.69 -81.11 -30.55
CA GLN A 20 -30.04 -80.28 -31.57
C GLN A 20 -28.90 -79.52 -30.90
N SER A 21 -27.67 -79.73 -31.36
CA SER A 21 -26.53 -78.95 -30.88
C SER A 21 -26.65 -77.52 -31.38
N THR A 22 -26.85 -76.57 -30.46
CA THR A 22 -26.97 -75.15 -30.79
C THR A 22 -25.62 -74.61 -31.24
N SER A 23 -25.34 -74.69 -32.54
CA SER A 23 -24.11 -74.13 -33.11
C SER A 23 -24.11 -72.61 -32.92
N THR A 24 -23.22 -72.12 -32.07
CA THR A 24 -22.89 -70.69 -32.02
C THR A 24 -22.45 -70.21 -33.41
N PRO A 25 -22.84 -68.99 -33.83
CA PRO A 25 -22.37 -68.45 -35.10
C PRO A 25 -20.85 -68.30 -35.03
N LYS A 26 -20.12 -68.96 -35.94
CA LYS A 26 -18.67 -68.82 -36.02
C LYS A 26 -18.32 -67.34 -36.27
N MET A 27 -17.54 -66.75 -35.38
CA MET A 27 -16.95 -65.44 -35.62
C MET A 27 -16.02 -65.49 -36.83
N THR A 28 -15.80 -64.34 -37.45
CA THR A 28 -14.73 -64.19 -38.42
C THR A 28 -13.41 -63.97 -37.67
N GLN A 29 -12.31 -64.48 -38.21
CA GLN A 29 -10.98 -64.36 -37.60
C GLN A 29 -10.57 -62.89 -37.35
N SER A 30 -11.07 -61.96 -38.18
CA SER A 30 -10.93 -60.51 -37.99
C SER A 30 -11.67 -59.94 -36.77
N ALA A 31 -12.77 -60.57 -36.35
CA ALA A 31 -13.50 -60.18 -35.14
C ALA A 31 -12.81 -60.73 -33.87
N GLU A 32 -12.28 -61.95 -33.94
CA GLU A 32 -11.54 -62.59 -32.84
C GLU A 32 -10.28 -61.78 -32.48
N VAL A 33 -9.44 -61.45 -33.48
CA VAL A 33 -8.23 -60.62 -33.29
C VAL A 33 -8.56 -59.23 -32.75
N ASN A 34 -9.67 -58.61 -33.19
CA ASN A 34 -10.11 -57.31 -32.68
C ASN A 34 -10.54 -57.39 -31.19
N GLN A 35 -11.25 -58.46 -30.80
CA GLN A 35 -11.68 -58.69 -29.42
C GLN A 35 -10.50 -59.00 -28.48
N GLN A 36 -9.54 -59.82 -28.93
CA GLN A 36 -8.27 -60.06 -28.23
C GLN A 36 -7.47 -58.76 -28.03
N THR A 37 -7.38 -57.93 -29.08
CA THR A 37 -6.72 -56.61 -29.01
C THR A 37 -7.40 -55.69 -28.00
N GLN A 38 -8.74 -55.65 -27.95
CA GLN A 38 -9.48 -54.86 -26.97
C GLN A 38 -9.19 -55.32 -25.54
N TYR A 39 -9.21 -56.63 -25.28
CA TYR A 39 -8.91 -57.18 -23.95
C TYR A 39 -7.48 -56.83 -23.48
N PHE A 40 -6.49 -56.94 -24.37
CA PHE A 40 -5.11 -56.60 -24.06
C PHE A 40 -4.89 -55.10 -23.81
N VAL A 41 -5.60 -54.23 -24.55
CA VAL A 41 -5.57 -52.77 -24.34
C VAL A 41 -6.27 -52.37 -23.04
N GLU A 42 -7.41 -52.96 -22.70
CA GLU A 42 -8.13 -52.70 -21.44
C GLU A 42 -7.31 -53.13 -20.21
N ALA A 43 -6.68 -54.31 -20.27
CA ALA A 43 -5.75 -54.79 -19.26
C ALA A 43 -4.57 -53.80 -19.09
N LYS A 44 -3.96 -53.37 -20.20
CA LYS A 44 -2.87 -52.38 -20.17
C LYS A 44 -3.27 -51.06 -19.50
N ILE A 45 -4.42 -50.50 -19.86
CA ILE A 45 -4.91 -49.23 -19.28
C ILE A 45 -5.11 -49.36 -17.76
N SER A 46 -5.58 -50.52 -17.31
CA SER A 46 -5.79 -50.81 -15.89
C SER A 46 -4.46 -50.96 -15.14
N LEU A 47 -3.47 -51.63 -15.75
CA LEU A 47 -2.13 -51.82 -15.19
C LEU A 47 -1.31 -50.52 -15.15
N ASP A 48 -1.34 -49.72 -16.22
CA ASP A 48 -0.69 -48.40 -16.28
C ASP A 48 -1.31 -47.42 -15.25
N LYS A 49 -2.61 -47.56 -14.92
CA LYS A 49 -3.25 -46.81 -13.82
C LYS A 49 -2.76 -47.28 -12.45
N LEU A 50 -2.81 -48.60 -12.17
CA LEU A 50 -2.33 -49.15 -10.89
C LEU A 50 -0.86 -48.76 -10.65
N LYS A 51 -0.04 -48.74 -11.70
CA LYS A 51 1.35 -48.24 -11.65
C LYS A 51 1.44 -46.78 -11.21
N GLN A 52 0.51 -45.90 -11.62
CA GLN A 52 0.45 -44.52 -11.14
C GLN A 52 0.03 -44.46 -9.66
N ASP A 53 -0.99 -45.23 -9.27
CA ASP A 53 -1.49 -45.28 -7.89
C ASP A 53 -0.41 -45.80 -6.91
N ILE A 54 0.36 -46.81 -7.30
CA ILE A 54 1.54 -47.32 -6.53
C ILE A 54 2.64 -46.27 -6.41
N ASN A 55 2.98 -45.59 -7.51
CA ASN A 55 3.98 -44.51 -7.50
C ASN A 55 3.51 -43.29 -6.68
N GLN A 56 2.21 -43.09 -6.51
CA GLN A 56 1.66 -42.08 -5.62
C GLN A 56 1.74 -42.54 -4.16
N GLY A 57 1.36 -43.78 -3.85
CA GLY A 57 1.52 -44.38 -2.52
C GLY A 57 2.94 -44.30 -1.97
N LYS A 58 3.97 -44.44 -2.83
CA LYS A 58 5.37 -44.25 -2.43
C LYS A 58 5.71 -42.80 -2.03
N LYS A 59 5.19 -41.80 -2.74
CA LYS A 59 5.35 -40.38 -2.35
C LYS A 59 4.62 -40.09 -1.04
N ASP A 60 3.47 -40.73 -0.84
CA ASP A 60 2.65 -40.61 0.36
C ASP A 60 3.20 -41.41 1.56
N ARG A 61 4.38 -42.06 1.41
CA ARG A 61 5.09 -42.84 2.42
C ARG A 61 4.33 -44.06 2.95
N LEU A 62 3.55 -44.75 2.11
CA LEU A 62 2.93 -46.03 2.48
C LEU A 62 3.98 -47.11 2.82
N ASP A 63 5.19 -47.01 2.27
CA ASP A 63 6.35 -47.84 2.61
C ASP A 63 6.90 -47.63 4.03
N TYR A 64 6.47 -46.56 4.72
CA TYR A 64 6.77 -46.31 6.14
C TYR A 64 5.55 -46.54 7.04
N PHE A 65 4.37 -46.09 6.61
CA PHE A 65 3.16 -46.14 7.45
C PHE A 65 2.44 -47.49 7.46
N ALA A 66 2.60 -48.29 6.40
CA ALA A 66 1.94 -49.58 6.25
C ALA A 66 2.85 -50.56 5.47
N PRO A 67 4.10 -50.80 5.93
CA PRO A 67 5.12 -51.50 5.15
C PRO A 67 4.68 -52.90 4.68
N GLY A 68 4.02 -53.69 5.53
CA GLY A 68 3.53 -55.01 5.14
C GLY A 68 2.42 -54.90 4.11
N THR A 69 1.39 -54.12 4.41
CA THR A 69 0.21 -53.95 3.53
C THR A 69 0.57 -53.29 2.18
N TYR A 70 1.56 -52.41 2.14
CA TYR A 70 2.06 -51.81 0.91
C TYR A 70 2.95 -52.77 0.10
N GLN A 71 3.73 -53.64 0.76
CA GLN A 71 4.48 -54.68 0.04
C GLN A 71 3.54 -55.70 -0.63
N GLU A 72 2.47 -56.14 0.05
CA GLU A 72 1.42 -56.96 -0.58
C GLU A 72 0.83 -56.29 -1.84
N ALA A 73 0.70 -54.96 -1.84
CA ALA A 73 0.21 -54.21 -3.00
C ALA A 73 1.21 -54.16 -4.18
N LEU A 74 2.51 -54.30 -3.91
CA LEU A 74 3.56 -54.41 -4.93
C LEU A 74 3.59 -55.83 -5.52
N GLU A 75 3.53 -56.85 -4.66
CA GLU A 75 3.53 -58.27 -5.09
C GLU A 75 2.34 -58.57 -6.03
N GLU A 76 1.14 -58.08 -5.72
CA GLU A 76 -0.04 -58.23 -6.58
C GLU A 76 0.04 -57.40 -7.89
N PHE A 77 0.86 -56.34 -7.93
CA PHE A 77 1.13 -55.58 -9.16
C PHE A 77 2.17 -56.26 -10.04
N ASP A 78 3.19 -56.87 -9.45
CA ASP A 78 4.18 -57.65 -10.19
C ASP A 78 3.53 -58.91 -10.77
N ASN A 79 2.66 -59.61 -10.02
CA ASN A 79 1.78 -60.69 -10.52
C ASN A 79 0.97 -60.24 -11.76
N ALA A 80 0.27 -59.09 -11.65
CA ALA A 80 -0.50 -58.53 -12.76
C ALA A 80 0.35 -58.10 -13.97
N THR A 81 1.63 -57.81 -13.75
CA THR A 81 2.59 -57.42 -14.79
C THR A 81 3.18 -58.64 -15.49
N GLU A 82 3.46 -59.72 -14.76
CA GLU A 82 3.96 -60.99 -15.31
C GLU A 82 2.91 -61.61 -16.24
N GLU A 83 1.67 -61.79 -15.80
CA GLU A 83 0.58 -62.32 -16.64
C GLU A 83 0.33 -61.44 -17.89
N TYR A 84 0.41 -60.11 -17.75
CA TYR A 84 0.31 -59.19 -18.89
C TYR A 84 1.44 -59.37 -19.92
N MET A 85 2.67 -59.64 -19.46
CA MET A 85 3.80 -59.93 -20.34
C MET A 85 3.68 -61.29 -21.02
N ASP A 86 3.17 -62.31 -20.32
CA ASP A 86 3.08 -63.67 -20.83
C ASP A 86 1.98 -63.83 -21.90
N ILE A 87 0.81 -63.21 -21.72
CA ILE A 87 -0.19 -63.08 -22.80
C ILE A 87 0.44 -62.40 -24.03
N GLY A 88 1.20 -61.31 -23.80
CA GLY A 88 1.78 -60.47 -24.85
C GLY A 88 2.93 -61.11 -25.62
N GLN A 89 3.62 -62.09 -25.04
CA GLN A 89 4.74 -62.81 -25.65
C GLN A 89 4.32 -64.17 -26.23
N ASN A 90 3.55 -64.96 -25.49
CA ASN A 90 3.29 -66.36 -25.82
C ASN A 90 2.02 -66.54 -26.67
N GLY A 91 1.04 -65.63 -26.57
CA GLY A 91 -0.15 -65.59 -27.42
C GLY A 91 -1.07 -66.80 -27.26
N ALA A 92 -1.83 -66.81 -26.16
CA ALA A 92 -2.56 -67.95 -25.61
C ALA A 92 -1.61 -69.01 -24.97
N SER A 93 -2.07 -69.67 -23.91
CA SER A 93 -1.27 -70.59 -23.12
C SER A 93 -1.15 -71.95 -23.79
N SER A 94 0.10 -72.37 -24.03
CA SER A 94 0.42 -73.66 -24.69
C SER A 94 -0.11 -74.91 -23.96
N LEU A 95 -0.57 -74.77 -22.71
CA LEU A 95 -1.19 -75.82 -21.90
C LEU A 95 -2.68 -76.05 -22.22
N ASN A 96 -3.40 -75.02 -22.70
CA ASN A 96 -4.86 -75.05 -22.81
C ASN A 96 -5.38 -75.38 -24.22
N ILE A 97 -4.90 -76.50 -24.77
CA ILE A 97 -5.19 -77.01 -26.14
C ILE A 97 -6.71 -77.17 -26.43
N PHE A 98 -7.57 -77.16 -25.40
CA PHE A 98 -9.03 -77.29 -25.51
C PHE A 98 -9.82 -75.97 -25.46
N GLN A 99 -9.17 -74.83 -25.24
CA GLN A 99 -9.79 -73.49 -25.28
C GLN A 99 -9.37 -72.73 -26.54
N SER A 100 -10.30 -72.01 -27.17
CA SER A 100 -9.94 -71.06 -28.24
C SER A 100 -9.17 -69.87 -27.70
N ASP A 101 -8.24 -69.34 -28.49
CA ASP A 101 -7.35 -68.23 -28.12
C ASP A 101 -8.12 -67.05 -27.51
N THR A 102 -9.27 -66.68 -28.08
CA THR A 102 -10.14 -65.58 -27.60
C THR A 102 -10.70 -65.80 -26.18
N GLU A 103 -10.92 -67.05 -25.77
CA GLU A 103 -11.31 -67.37 -24.38
C GLU A 103 -10.08 -67.35 -23.46
N GLN A 104 -8.91 -67.79 -23.93
CA GLN A 104 -7.67 -67.70 -23.14
C GLN A 104 -7.25 -66.24 -22.88
N TYR A 105 -7.31 -65.36 -23.89
CA TYR A 105 -7.13 -63.91 -23.75
C TYR A 105 -8.15 -63.24 -22.82
N LYS A 106 -9.31 -63.88 -22.59
CA LYS A 106 -10.39 -63.38 -21.74
C LYS A 106 -10.21 -63.84 -20.29
N ASP A 107 -9.85 -65.11 -20.08
CA ASP A 107 -9.53 -65.67 -18.77
C ASP A 107 -8.29 -64.98 -18.18
N ALA A 108 -7.21 -64.86 -18.97
CA ALA A 108 -5.97 -64.20 -18.57
C ALA A 108 -6.15 -62.68 -18.33
N LYS A 109 -7.03 -62.01 -19.11
CA LYS A 109 -7.48 -60.65 -18.77
C LYS A 109 -8.18 -60.62 -17.41
N GLN A 110 -9.06 -61.58 -17.13
CA GLN A 110 -9.78 -61.63 -15.86
C GLN A 110 -8.82 -61.86 -14.68
N GLU A 111 -7.77 -62.66 -14.87
CA GLU A 111 -6.69 -62.89 -13.91
C GLU A 111 -5.91 -61.59 -13.61
N ILE A 112 -5.45 -60.86 -14.64
CA ILE A 112 -4.84 -59.52 -14.49
C ILE A 112 -5.78 -58.56 -13.74
N ILE A 113 -7.08 -58.54 -14.08
CA ILE A 113 -8.05 -57.67 -13.42
C ILE A 113 -8.30 -58.11 -11.96
N ASN A 114 -8.21 -59.39 -11.62
CA ASN A 114 -8.27 -59.89 -10.24
C ASN A 114 -7.05 -59.42 -9.44
N TYR A 115 -5.83 -59.60 -9.97
CA TYR A 115 -4.60 -59.12 -9.34
C TYR A 115 -4.61 -57.59 -9.16
N ILE A 116 -5.05 -56.84 -10.17
CA ILE A 116 -5.23 -55.39 -10.07
C ILE A 116 -6.26 -55.02 -8.99
N ALA A 117 -7.36 -55.77 -8.85
CA ALA A 117 -8.35 -55.54 -7.80
C ALA A 117 -7.77 -55.80 -6.39
N LEU A 118 -6.99 -56.87 -6.23
CA LEU A 118 -6.29 -57.19 -4.97
C LEU A 118 -5.27 -56.10 -4.62
N ALA A 119 -4.40 -55.69 -5.56
CA ALA A 119 -3.45 -54.60 -5.35
C ALA A 119 -4.15 -53.28 -4.95
N ASN A 120 -5.26 -52.91 -5.61
CA ASN A 120 -6.06 -51.74 -5.23
C ASN A 120 -6.69 -51.88 -3.83
N GLN A 121 -7.11 -53.09 -3.44
CA GLN A 121 -7.62 -53.36 -2.09
C GLN A 121 -6.51 -53.21 -1.04
N ARG A 122 -5.30 -53.72 -1.30
CA ARG A 122 -4.12 -53.55 -0.43
C ARG A 122 -3.72 -52.07 -0.30
N LEU A 123 -3.61 -51.33 -1.41
CA LEU A 123 -3.38 -49.87 -1.38
C LEU A 123 -4.42 -49.15 -0.52
N LYS A 124 -5.70 -49.49 -0.66
CA LYS A 124 -6.77 -48.87 0.14
C LYS A 124 -6.62 -49.16 1.64
N PHE A 125 -6.22 -50.38 2.03
CA PHE A 125 -5.92 -50.68 3.43
C PHE A 125 -4.66 -49.94 3.91
N ALA A 126 -3.59 -49.88 3.12
CA ALA A 126 -2.38 -49.13 3.46
C ALA A 126 -2.67 -47.63 3.69
N TYR A 127 -3.52 -47.00 2.86
CA TYR A 127 -4.00 -45.63 3.10
C TYR A 127 -4.84 -45.52 4.40
N SER A 128 -5.67 -46.50 4.72
CA SER A 128 -6.46 -46.53 5.96
C SER A 128 -5.60 -46.72 7.22
N ILE A 129 -4.51 -47.49 7.12
CA ILE A 129 -3.52 -47.67 8.18
C ILE A 129 -2.73 -46.37 8.37
N LYS A 130 -2.28 -45.73 7.28
CA LYS A 130 -1.68 -44.40 7.31
C LYS A 130 -2.58 -43.36 7.98
N GLU A 131 -3.85 -43.26 7.58
CA GLU A 131 -4.80 -42.33 8.20
C GLU A 131 -4.98 -42.61 9.70
N THR A 132 -5.01 -43.89 10.09
CA THR A 132 -5.06 -44.30 11.50
C THR A 132 -3.78 -43.92 12.26
N ALA A 133 -2.60 -44.04 11.64
CA ALA A 133 -1.32 -43.65 12.23
C ALA A 133 -1.19 -42.12 12.36
N GLU A 134 -1.47 -41.36 11.29
CA GLU A 134 -1.41 -39.90 11.30
C GLU A 134 -2.40 -39.27 12.28
N THR A 135 -3.61 -39.83 12.42
CA THR A 135 -4.60 -39.36 13.41
C THR A 135 -4.28 -39.78 14.83
N THR A 136 -3.89 -41.05 15.07
CA THR A 136 -3.57 -41.56 16.42
C THR A 136 -2.28 -40.94 16.96
N LEU A 137 -1.26 -40.76 16.12
CA LEU A 137 0.04 -40.23 16.50
C LEU A 137 0.21 -38.74 16.21
N ALA A 138 -0.87 -38.01 15.89
CA ALA A 138 -0.86 -36.58 15.57
C ALA A 138 -0.08 -35.73 16.59
N ALA A 139 -0.31 -35.93 17.88
CA ALA A 139 0.41 -35.24 18.95
C ALA A 139 1.91 -35.60 18.98
N THR A 140 2.24 -36.84 18.66
CA THR A 140 3.63 -37.35 18.61
C THR A 140 4.38 -36.75 17.42
N PHE A 141 3.77 -36.72 16.23
CA PHE A 141 4.38 -36.10 15.04
C PHE A 141 4.51 -34.58 15.17
N ALA A 142 3.52 -33.89 15.77
CA ALA A 142 3.63 -32.47 16.09
C ALA A 142 4.80 -32.19 17.06
N GLN A 143 4.97 -33.04 18.08
CA GLN A 143 6.09 -32.94 19.02
C GLN A 143 7.45 -33.26 18.36
N LYS A 144 7.50 -34.24 17.44
CA LYS A 144 8.70 -34.57 16.63
C LYS A 144 9.15 -33.37 15.79
N ALA A 145 8.20 -32.66 15.17
CA ALA A 145 8.48 -31.43 14.42
C ALA A 145 8.99 -30.29 15.31
N VAL A 146 8.44 -30.11 16.52
CA VAL A 146 8.96 -29.12 17.49
C VAL A 146 10.40 -29.46 17.89
N LEU A 147 10.71 -30.72 18.20
CA LEU A 147 12.07 -31.17 18.53
C LEU A 147 13.07 -30.93 17.40
N GLN A 148 12.67 -31.15 16.15
CA GLN A 148 13.48 -30.84 14.97
C GLN A 148 13.73 -29.33 14.85
N ALA A 149 12.68 -28.50 14.98
CA ALA A 149 12.78 -27.05 14.83
C ALA A 149 13.68 -26.36 15.88
N ILE A 150 13.82 -26.93 17.08
CA ILE A 150 14.73 -26.44 18.13
C ILE A 150 16.14 -27.04 18.08
N GLY A 151 16.46 -27.87 17.07
CA GLY A 151 17.78 -28.48 16.89
C GLY A 151 18.09 -29.67 17.80
N ALA A 152 17.08 -30.33 18.38
CA ALA A 152 17.30 -31.51 19.24
C ALA A 152 18.13 -32.64 18.58
N PRO A 153 18.00 -32.93 17.26
CA PRO A 153 18.84 -33.93 16.58
C PRO A 153 20.35 -33.61 16.59
N GLU A 154 20.73 -32.33 16.67
CA GLU A 154 22.14 -31.92 16.75
C GLU A 154 22.63 -31.84 18.20
N VAL A 155 21.79 -31.30 19.10
CA VAL A 155 22.15 -31.01 20.49
C VAL A 155 22.14 -32.27 21.39
N TYR A 156 21.25 -33.22 21.10
CA TYR A 156 21.11 -34.49 21.83
C TYR A 156 20.78 -35.65 20.87
N ALA A 157 21.63 -35.83 19.85
CA ALA A 157 21.43 -36.82 18.77
C ALA A 157 20.98 -38.22 19.24
N LYS A 158 21.60 -38.77 20.30
CA LYS A 158 21.24 -40.09 20.84
C LYS A 158 19.82 -40.13 21.41
N ASP A 159 19.48 -39.20 22.29
CA ASP A 159 18.18 -39.13 22.94
C ASP A 159 17.06 -38.82 21.91
N TYR A 160 17.39 -38.10 20.84
CA TYR A 160 16.49 -37.89 19.71
C TYR A 160 16.30 -39.19 18.89
N GLN A 161 17.37 -39.94 18.62
CA GLN A 161 17.31 -41.23 17.92
C GLN A 161 16.49 -42.26 18.71
N GLU A 162 16.67 -42.36 20.04
CA GLU A 162 15.86 -43.25 20.90
C GLU A 162 14.37 -42.89 20.85
N ILE A 163 14.02 -41.60 20.72
CA ILE A 163 12.65 -41.15 20.48
C ILE A 163 12.17 -41.52 19.05
N ASP A 164 13.03 -41.44 18.04
CA ASP A 164 12.69 -41.79 16.66
C ASP A 164 12.39 -43.28 16.51
N GLU A 165 13.22 -44.14 17.10
CA GLU A 165 13.05 -45.59 17.12
C GLU A 165 11.73 -45.99 17.82
N ILE A 166 11.36 -45.34 18.92
CA ILE A 166 10.07 -45.59 19.59
C ILE A 166 8.89 -45.07 18.74
N ILE A 167 9.04 -43.96 18.01
CA ILE A 167 7.99 -43.48 17.09
C ILE A 167 7.73 -44.49 15.98
N ASP A 168 8.79 -45.10 15.45
CA ASP A 168 8.69 -46.12 14.41
C ASP A 168 8.07 -47.42 14.96
N GLU A 169 8.36 -47.85 16.20
CA GLU A 169 7.59 -48.91 16.90
C GLU A 169 6.09 -48.58 16.97
N LEU A 170 5.71 -47.33 17.27
CA LEU A 170 4.29 -46.94 17.36
C LEU A 170 3.58 -46.98 16.00
N VAL A 171 4.30 -46.79 14.90
CA VAL A 171 3.78 -46.94 13.54
C VAL A 171 3.67 -48.42 13.16
N GLU A 172 4.68 -49.24 13.47
CA GLU A 172 4.65 -50.70 13.26
C GLU A 172 3.45 -51.35 13.97
N TYR A 173 3.20 -51.00 15.25
CA TYR A 173 2.02 -51.48 15.96
C TYR A 173 0.68 -51.08 15.30
N ILE A 174 0.64 -50.07 14.42
CA ILE A 174 -0.58 -49.65 13.72
C ILE A 174 -0.75 -50.41 12.39
N ASP A 175 0.32 -50.74 11.65
CA ASP A 175 0.26 -51.68 10.51
C ASP A 175 -0.11 -53.10 10.98
N GLU A 176 0.41 -53.54 12.14
CA GLU A 176 -0.02 -54.79 12.80
C GLU A 176 -1.46 -54.75 13.37
N GLY A 177 -2.18 -53.62 13.24
CA GLY A 177 -3.54 -53.46 13.77
C GLY A 177 -3.65 -53.35 15.31
N LYS A 178 -2.53 -53.33 16.03
CA LYS A 178 -2.42 -53.21 17.50
C LYS A 178 -2.55 -51.75 17.96
N VAL A 179 -3.48 -50.99 17.39
CA VAL A 179 -3.65 -49.53 17.61
C VAL A 179 -3.76 -49.16 19.10
N SER A 180 -4.45 -49.97 19.90
CA SER A 180 -4.56 -49.76 21.35
C SER A 180 -3.22 -49.88 22.11
N THR A 181 -2.27 -50.67 21.59
CA THR A 181 -0.90 -50.75 22.14
C THR A 181 -0.12 -49.46 21.85
N ALA A 182 -0.25 -48.93 20.62
CA ALA A 182 0.36 -47.65 20.25
C ALA A 182 -0.20 -46.48 21.10
N GLN A 183 -1.53 -46.44 21.25
CA GLN A 183 -2.23 -45.49 22.14
C GLN A 183 -1.80 -45.63 23.61
N GLY A 184 -1.58 -46.85 24.10
CA GLY A 184 -1.12 -47.10 25.46
C GLY A 184 0.31 -46.62 25.75
N LYS A 185 1.22 -46.73 24.77
CA LYS A 185 2.62 -46.26 24.88
C LYS A 185 2.78 -44.75 24.68
N GLN A 186 1.92 -44.12 23.88
CA GLN A 186 2.06 -42.71 23.49
C GLN A 186 2.27 -41.71 24.66
N PRO A 187 1.59 -41.79 25.82
CA PRO A 187 1.76 -40.80 26.89
C PRO A 187 3.17 -40.78 27.51
N GLU A 188 3.83 -41.94 27.61
CA GLU A 188 5.20 -42.06 28.14
C GLU A 188 6.22 -41.49 27.15
N LEU A 189 6.03 -41.76 25.85
CA LEU A 189 6.80 -41.15 24.77
C LEU A 189 6.64 -39.63 24.77
N LEU A 190 5.40 -39.11 24.79
CA LEU A 190 5.15 -37.66 24.81
C LEU A 190 5.79 -36.97 26.02
N THR A 191 5.76 -37.60 27.20
CA THR A 191 6.44 -37.11 28.40
C THR A 191 7.96 -37.03 28.19
N SER A 192 8.55 -38.06 27.58
CA SER A 192 9.97 -38.12 27.25
C SER A 192 10.38 -37.06 26.21
N MET A 193 9.54 -36.84 25.20
CA MET A 193 9.72 -35.81 24.18
C MET A 193 9.60 -34.38 24.74
N GLN A 194 8.71 -34.15 25.72
CA GLN A 194 8.60 -32.87 26.42
C GLN A 194 9.83 -32.62 27.32
N ALA A 195 10.33 -33.66 27.99
CA ALA A 195 11.58 -33.56 28.75
C ALA A 195 12.79 -33.24 27.83
N LEU A 196 12.84 -33.80 26.61
CA LEU A 196 13.87 -33.45 25.63
C LEU A 196 13.71 -32.02 25.09
N GLU A 197 12.48 -31.54 24.88
CA GLU A 197 12.20 -30.15 24.50
C GLU A 197 12.78 -29.17 25.52
N VAL A 198 12.37 -29.30 26.80
CA VAL A 198 12.86 -28.45 27.89
C VAL A 198 14.39 -28.52 27.99
N ARG A 199 14.99 -29.72 27.90
CA ARG A 199 16.45 -29.90 27.93
C ARG A 199 17.18 -29.22 26.77
N THR A 200 16.57 -29.17 25.59
CA THR A 200 17.14 -28.57 24.37
C THR A 200 17.03 -27.06 24.43
N VAL A 201 15.84 -26.52 24.71
CA VAL A 201 15.63 -25.08 24.95
C VAL A 201 16.58 -24.57 26.04
N ARG A 202 16.71 -25.29 27.17
CA ARG A 202 17.65 -24.94 28.25
C ARG A 202 19.11 -24.95 27.80
N LYS A 203 19.52 -25.90 26.96
CA LYS A 203 20.90 -25.99 26.46
C LYS A 203 21.21 -24.88 25.45
N ASN A 204 20.25 -24.51 24.61
CA ASN A 204 20.41 -23.43 23.65
C ASN A 204 20.43 -22.06 24.35
N ALA A 205 19.49 -21.81 25.26
CA ALA A 205 19.31 -20.52 25.94
C ALA A 205 20.31 -20.25 27.08
N LEU A 206 20.68 -21.27 27.88
CA LEU A 206 21.55 -21.11 29.05
C LEU A 206 22.92 -21.80 28.91
N GLY A 207 23.22 -22.43 27.78
CA GLY A 207 24.43 -23.24 27.61
C GLY A 207 25.75 -22.46 27.69
N GLN A 208 25.76 -21.22 27.20
CA GLN A 208 26.92 -20.32 27.33
C GLN A 208 27.00 -19.73 28.74
N LEU A 209 25.88 -19.22 29.26
CA LEU A 209 25.77 -18.67 30.63
C LEU A 209 26.22 -19.67 31.71
N ASP A 210 25.81 -20.94 31.61
CA ASP A 210 26.26 -22.02 32.50
C ASP A 210 27.79 -22.22 32.43
N THR A 211 28.40 -22.02 31.26
CA THR A 211 29.85 -22.14 31.03
C THR A 211 30.62 -20.96 31.65
N ASP A 212 30.11 -19.74 31.50
CA ASP A 212 30.72 -18.54 32.10
C ASP A 212 30.57 -18.51 33.62
N ILE A 213 29.43 -18.96 34.17
CA ILE A 213 29.26 -19.20 35.61
C ILE A 213 30.28 -20.22 36.11
N ALA A 214 30.54 -21.32 35.39
CA ALA A 214 31.57 -22.28 35.76
C ALA A 214 33.00 -21.67 35.74
N TYR A 215 33.29 -20.79 34.78
CA TYR A 215 34.56 -20.05 34.73
C TYR A 215 34.72 -19.06 35.90
N ILE A 216 33.67 -18.32 36.25
CA ILE A 216 33.64 -17.41 37.41
C ILE A 216 33.92 -18.16 38.72
N ASN A 217 33.32 -19.34 38.89
CA ASN A 217 33.59 -20.23 40.02
C ASN A 217 35.06 -20.69 40.05
N LYS A 218 35.61 -21.12 38.92
CA LYS A 218 37.02 -21.51 38.78
C LYS A 218 37.98 -20.35 39.12
N LYS A 219 37.60 -19.11 38.80
CA LYS A 219 38.32 -17.87 39.17
C LYS A 219 38.07 -17.41 40.60
N ARG A 220 37.13 -18.02 41.33
CA ARG A 220 36.74 -17.68 42.72
C ARG A 220 36.28 -16.23 42.92
N LEU A 221 35.76 -15.57 41.89
CA LEU A 221 35.31 -14.16 41.99
C LEU A 221 34.20 -13.99 43.03
N ALA A 222 33.34 -15.00 43.21
CA ALA A 222 32.31 -15.06 44.24
C ALA A 222 32.81 -14.84 45.68
N LYS A 223 34.12 -15.03 45.96
CA LYS A 223 34.73 -14.68 47.27
C LYS A 223 34.77 -13.16 47.50
N TYR A 224 34.89 -12.38 46.43
CA TYR A 224 35.10 -10.94 46.45
C TYR A 224 33.84 -10.16 46.05
N VAL A 225 32.95 -10.76 45.23
CA VAL A 225 31.64 -10.20 44.84
C VAL A 225 30.47 -11.17 45.14
N PRO A 226 30.26 -11.59 46.40
CA PRO A 226 29.26 -12.60 46.75
C PRO A 226 27.82 -12.17 46.46
N ILE A 227 27.50 -10.87 46.57
CA ILE A 227 26.15 -10.33 46.35
C ILE A 227 25.77 -10.43 44.87
N SER A 228 26.56 -9.83 43.97
CA SER A 228 26.35 -9.91 42.51
C SER A 228 26.37 -11.37 42.01
N TYR A 229 27.18 -12.24 42.60
CA TYR A 229 27.17 -13.67 42.29
C TYR A 229 25.84 -14.35 42.67
N GLN A 230 25.26 -14.03 43.82
CA GLN A 230 23.94 -14.56 44.19
C GLN A 230 22.82 -13.96 43.33
N GLN A 231 22.92 -12.69 42.90
CA GLN A 231 21.98 -12.11 41.93
C GLN A 231 22.00 -12.86 40.59
N LEU A 232 23.20 -13.08 40.02
CA LEU A 232 23.40 -13.89 38.82
C LEU A 232 22.82 -15.30 38.95
N LEU A 233 23.09 -16.00 40.06
CA LEU A 233 22.51 -17.33 40.29
C LEU A 233 20.97 -17.29 40.39
N THR A 234 20.41 -16.24 41.00
CA THR A 234 18.96 -16.06 41.14
C THR A 234 18.32 -15.80 39.77
N ALA A 235 18.89 -14.90 38.95
CA ALA A 235 18.42 -14.61 37.60
C ALA A 235 18.51 -15.86 36.68
N ARG A 236 19.64 -16.58 36.72
CA ARG A 236 19.82 -17.86 35.99
C ARG A 236 18.84 -18.93 36.46
N SER A 237 18.51 -18.98 37.75
CA SER A 237 17.51 -19.90 38.28
C SER A 237 16.10 -19.53 37.83
N ASN A 238 15.77 -18.24 37.75
CA ASN A 238 14.49 -17.75 37.24
C ASN A 238 14.32 -18.08 35.75
N ALA A 239 15.33 -17.81 34.92
CA ALA A 239 15.32 -18.19 33.51
C ALA A 239 15.15 -19.71 33.31
N ASN A 240 15.83 -20.52 34.12
CA ASN A 240 15.65 -21.98 34.10
C ASN A 240 14.22 -22.40 34.51
N ALA A 241 13.60 -21.72 35.49
CA ALA A 241 12.24 -22.01 35.91
C ALA A 241 11.23 -21.69 34.80
N ILE A 242 11.37 -20.53 34.14
CA ILE A 242 10.56 -20.14 32.97
C ILE A 242 10.71 -21.16 31.84
N ILE A 243 11.94 -21.52 31.44
CA ILE A 243 12.20 -22.56 30.42
C ILE A 243 11.56 -23.92 30.79
N THR A 244 11.45 -24.24 32.08
CA THR A 244 10.85 -25.50 32.55
C THR A 244 9.31 -25.46 32.53
N ALA A 245 8.70 -24.29 32.75
CA ALA A 245 7.25 -24.11 32.78
C ALA A 245 6.65 -23.78 31.41
N THR A 246 7.33 -22.94 30.62
CA THR A 246 6.87 -22.41 29.34
C THR A 246 7.98 -22.50 28.26
N PRO A 247 8.49 -23.69 27.91
CA PRO A 247 9.61 -23.87 26.96
C PRO A 247 9.41 -23.25 25.57
N ARG A 248 8.16 -22.93 25.19
CA ARG A 248 7.78 -22.29 23.91
C ARG A 248 7.63 -20.78 23.98
N ALA A 249 7.65 -20.18 25.18
CA ALA A 249 7.50 -18.73 25.37
C ALA A 249 8.82 -18.01 25.10
N SER A 250 9.24 -17.99 23.82
CA SER A 250 10.57 -17.51 23.42
C SER A 250 10.88 -16.10 23.90
N ASP A 251 9.92 -15.16 23.89
CA ASP A 251 10.11 -13.79 24.38
C ASP A 251 10.32 -13.73 25.92
N GLU A 252 9.58 -14.52 26.69
CA GLU A 252 9.75 -14.62 28.15
C GLU A 252 11.12 -15.22 28.51
N ILE A 253 11.52 -16.26 27.78
CA ILE A 253 12.82 -16.92 27.92
C ILE A 253 13.94 -15.93 27.58
N ASN A 254 13.85 -15.25 26.44
CA ASN A 254 14.84 -14.27 25.99
C ASN A 254 14.99 -13.12 26.99
N ALA A 255 13.89 -12.57 27.53
CA ALA A 255 13.92 -11.53 28.55
C ALA A 255 14.57 -12.02 29.86
N ALA A 256 14.28 -13.24 30.30
CA ALA A 256 14.87 -13.82 31.50
C ALA A 256 16.35 -14.19 31.34
N VAL A 257 16.77 -14.64 30.15
CA VAL A 257 18.17 -14.87 29.79
C VAL A 257 18.95 -13.55 29.76
N ALA A 258 18.42 -12.52 29.09
CA ALA A 258 19.06 -11.20 29.02
C ALA A 258 19.26 -10.56 30.41
N LEU A 259 18.35 -10.78 31.36
CA LEU A 259 18.52 -10.37 32.76
C LEU A 259 19.68 -11.12 33.45
N ALA A 260 19.85 -12.42 33.17
CA ALA A 260 20.95 -13.20 33.72
C ALA A 260 22.31 -12.86 33.06
N GLU A 261 22.32 -12.53 31.76
CA GLU A 261 23.50 -12.01 31.06
C GLU A 261 23.89 -10.60 31.55
N PHE A 262 22.90 -9.74 31.86
CA PHE A 262 23.14 -8.46 32.51
C PHE A 262 23.80 -8.64 33.88
N GLU A 263 23.29 -9.53 34.75
CA GLU A 263 23.92 -9.81 36.05
C GLU A 263 25.30 -10.49 35.92
N LEU A 264 25.55 -11.24 34.83
CA LEU A 264 26.87 -11.77 34.49
C LEU A 264 27.87 -10.64 34.20
N ALA A 265 27.49 -9.70 33.34
CA ALA A 265 28.31 -8.53 33.01
C ALA A 265 28.53 -7.63 34.24
N HIS A 266 27.47 -7.34 34.99
CA HIS A 266 27.51 -6.59 36.25
C HIS A 266 28.48 -7.22 37.25
N LEU A 267 28.47 -8.54 37.42
CA LEU A 267 29.44 -9.25 38.26
C LEU A 267 30.88 -9.03 37.78
N TYR A 268 31.17 -9.19 36.49
CA TYR A 268 32.52 -8.97 35.95
C TYR A 268 33.02 -7.54 36.16
N HIS A 269 32.16 -6.54 35.97
CA HIS A 269 32.50 -5.14 36.22
C HIS A 269 32.73 -4.87 37.72
N THR A 270 31.85 -5.34 38.60
CA THR A 270 31.99 -5.21 40.06
C THR A 270 33.26 -5.90 40.56
N ALA A 271 33.61 -7.09 40.02
CA ALA A 271 34.84 -7.79 40.39
C ALA A 271 36.10 -6.97 40.02
N LYS A 272 36.10 -6.32 38.86
CA LYS A 272 37.20 -5.45 38.42
C LYS A 272 37.36 -4.19 39.30
N GLU A 273 36.25 -3.56 39.69
CA GLU A 273 36.29 -2.43 40.64
C GLU A 273 36.77 -2.89 42.03
N VAL A 274 36.36 -4.08 42.50
CA VAL A 274 36.83 -4.66 43.77
C VAL A 274 38.33 -5.00 43.74
N ASP A 275 38.85 -5.52 42.62
CA ASP A 275 40.30 -5.71 42.45
C ASP A 275 41.06 -4.37 42.45
N THR A 276 40.52 -3.34 41.79
CA THR A 276 41.08 -1.97 41.82
C THR A 276 41.10 -1.38 43.24
N LEU A 277 40.02 -1.58 44.01
CA LEU A 277 39.93 -1.19 45.43
C LEU A 277 40.94 -1.94 46.30
N LYS A 278 41.21 -3.23 46.04
CA LYS A 278 42.21 -4.02 46.77
C LYS A 278 43.65 -3.55 46.54
N GLU A 279 43.93 -2.94 45.40
CA GLU A 279 45.24 -2.33 45.09
C GLU A 279 45.38 -0.89 45.62
N THR A 280 44.25 -0.25 45.96
CA THR A 280 44.19 1.14 46.45
C THR A 280 44.71 1.23 47.90
N LYS A 281 45.76 2.03 48.11
CA LYS A 281 46.39 2.25 49.43
C LYS A 281 45.80 3.47 50.14
N SER A 282 45.92 3.52 51.47
CA SER A 282 45.43 4.64 52.29
C SER A 282 45.96 6.02 51.86
N SER A 283 47.18 6.09 51.34
CA SER A 283 47.80 7.31 50.82
C SER A 283 47.19 7.82 49.49
N VAL A 284 46.23 7.11 48.89
CA VAL A 284 45.54 7.51 47.64
C VAL A 284 44.02 7.46 47.75
N TYR A 285 43.45 7.30 48.95
CA TYR A 285 41.99 7.31 49.17
C TYR A 285 41.33 8.62 48.73
N GLU A 286 41.97 9.77 49.04
CA GLU A 286 41.51 11.10 48.62
C GLU A 286 41.47 11.20 47.09
N GLN A 287 42.55 10.82 46.40
CA GLN A 287 42.62 10.80 44.94
C GLN A 287 41.58 9.86 44.32
N TYR A 288 41.31 8.70 44.93
CA TYR A 288 40.25 7.78 44.48
C TYR A 288 38.86 8.42 44.58
N LEU A 289 38.53 9.04 45.72
CA LEU A 289 37.25 9.71 45.92
C LEU A 289 37.07 10.92 44.98
N LEU A 290 38.08 11.79 44.88
CA LEU A 290 38.06 12.93 43.94
C LEU A 290 37.91 12.48 42.48
N THR A 291 38.43 11.31 42.10
CA THR A 291 38.24 10.73 40.77
C THR A 291 36.78 10.31 40.55
N LYS A 292 36.14 9.69 41.54
CA LYS A 292 34.71 9.31 41.45
C LYS A 292 33.78 10.52 41.53
N GLU A 293 34.12 11.55 42.32
CA GLU A 293 33.40 12.83 42.34
C GLU A 293 33.51 13.57 41.00
N THR A 294 34.69 13.57 40.37
CA THR A 294 34.89 14.18 39.03
C THR A 294 33.94 13.56 37.99
N LEU A 295 33.62 12.26 38.10
CA LEU A 295 32.62 11.62 37.26
C LEU A 295 31.20 12.15 37.55
N LEU A 296 30.80 12.28 38.83
CA LEU A 296 29.50 12.85 39.19
C LEU A 296 29.35 14.31 38.73
N HIS A 297 30.40 15.12 38.90
CA HIS A 297 30.42 16.51 38.45
C HIS A 297 30.39 16.63 36.92
N SER A 298 30.95 15.66 36.18
CA SER A 298 30.78 15.63 34.71
C SER A 298 29.32 15.38 34.29
N ILE A 299 28.55 14.67 35.13
CA ILE A 299 27.11 14.43 34.91
C ILE A 299 26.30 15.70 35.23
N THR A 300 26.56 16.42 36.32
CA THR A 300 25.88 17.71 36.58
C THR A 300 26.17 18.76 35.51
N GLN A 301 27.41 18.84 35.03
CA GLN A 301 27.78 19.69 33.89
C GLN A 301 27.00 19.30 32.62
N ALA A 302 26.89 18.01 32.30
CA ALA A 302 26.15 17.52 31.13
C ALA A 302 24.62 17.73 31.23
N LEU A 303 24.06 17.69 32.45
CA LEU A 303 22.66 18.01 32.71
C LEU A 303 22.39 19.54 32.77
N GLY A 304 23.43 20.37 32.81
CA GLY A 304 23.32 21.83 32.93
C GLY A 304 22.81 22.29 34.30
N THR A 305 23.11 21.54 35.35
CA THR A 305 22.55 21.76 36.70
C THR A 305 23.54 22.44 37.66
N ALA A 306 23.09 22.74 38.88
CA ALA A 306 23.94 23.29 39.92
C ALA A 306 25.05 22.30 40.30
N ASP A 307 26.22 22.81 40.67
CA ASP A 307 27.27 22.01 41.29
C ASP A 307 26.80 21.53 42.68
N VAL A 308 27.13 20.28 43.03
CA VAL A 308 26.68 19.61 44.27
C VAL A 308 27.84 19.03 45.08
N ARG A 309 29.09 19.33 44.70
CA ARG A 309 30.31 18.78 45.34
C ARG A 309 30.51 19.20 46.81
N ASP A 310 29.71 20.13 47.32
CA ASP A 310 29.62 20.47 48.73
C ASP A 310 28.79 19.46 49.55
N LEU A 311 28.05 18.55 48.89
CA LEU A 311 27.26 17.49 49.51
C LEU A 311 28.04 16.16 49.61
N PRO A 312 27.73 15.28 50.58
CA PRO A 312 28.20 13.90 50.61
C PRO A 312 27.84 13.13 49.32
N MET A 313 28.71 12.24 48.83
CA MET A 313 28.52 11.57 47.51
C MET A 313 27.16 10.86 47.31
N ALA A 314 26.52 10.36 48.38
CA ALA A 314 25.18 9.78 48.27
C ALA A 314 24.11 10.86 47.95
N GLU A 315 24.19 12.00 48.62
CA GLU A 315 23.32 13.17 48.39
C GLU A 315 23.64 13.84 47.05
N GLN A 316 24.91 13.82 46.59
CA GLN A 316 25.27 14.21 45.22
C GLN A 316 24.48 13.39 44.18
N VAL A 317 24.48 12.05 44.33
CA VAL A 317 23.76 11.13 43.43
C VAL A 317 22.24 11.32 43.51
N GLU A 318 21.68 11.52 44.70
CA GLU A 318 20.24 11.78 44.88
C GLU A 318 19.82 13.11 44.23
N ALA A 319 20.61 14.19 44.41
CA ALA A 319 20.37 15.48 43.77
C ALA A 319 20.45 15.38 42.23
N ILE A 320 21.43 14.66 41.69
CA ILE A 320 21.56 14.38 40.25
C ILE A 320 20.34 13.61 39.74
N ALA A 321 19.91 12.55 40.43
CA ALA A 321 18.76 11.74 40.04
C ALA A 321 17.45 12.52 40.05
N LEU A 322 17.22 13.34 41.09
CA LEU A 322 16.06 14.22 41.19
C LEU A 322 16.01 15.24 40.04
N GLN A 323 17.17 15.85 39.71
CA GLN A 323 17.29 16.78 38.58
C GLN A 323 17.05 16.07 37.23
N ALA A 324 17.55 14.85 37.05
CA ALA A 324 17.33 14.05 35.85
C ALA A 324 15.85 13.70 35.64
N GLU A 325 15.12 13.30 36.70
CA GLU A 325 13.67 13.06 36.61
C GLU A 325 12.88 14.36 36.36
N ILE A 326 13.29 15.50 36.92
CA ILE A 326 12.70 16.81 36.60
C ILE A 326 12.92 17.17 35.12
N LEU A 327 14.10 16.91 34.56
CA LEU A 327 14.39 17.13 33.14
C LEU A 327 13.61 16.19 32.23
N LYS A 328 13.50 14.91 32.59
CA LYS A 328 12.68 13.88 31.92
C LYS A 328 11.20 14.24 31.93
N GLY A 329 10.65 14.68 33.07
CA GLY A 329 9.26 15.14 33.17
C GLY A 329 8.97 16.43 32.39
N LYS A 330 9.96 17.34 32.26
CA LYS A 330 9.86 18.47 31.33
C LYS A 330 9.89 18.00 29.88
N LEU A 331 10.75 17.03 29.54
CA LEU A 331 10.89 16.50 28.19
C LEU A 331 9.63 15.78 27.71
N THR A 332 8.97 14.97 28.55
CA THR A 332 7.68 14.35 28.20
C THR A 332 6.61 15.41 27.96
N VAL A 333 6.45 16.39 28.86
CA VAL A 333 5.49 17.50 28.68
C VAL A 333 5.77 18.34 27.43
N VAL A 334 7.03 18.47 27.00
CA VAL A 334 7.38 19.11 25.72
C VAL A 334 7.07 18.21 24.53
N ASN A 335 7.38 16.91 24.60
CA ASN A 335 7.07 15.93 23.57
C ASN A 335 5.56 15.81 23.31
N ASP A 336 4.75 15.73 24.38
CA ASP A 336 3.30 15.65 24.30
C ASP A 336 2.70 16.92 23.66
N LYS A 337 3.28 18.09 23.96
CA LYS A 337 2.93 19.36 23.28
C LYS A 337 3.35 19.38 21.81
N VAL A 338 4.49 18.79 21.45
CA VAL A 338 4.92 18.67 20.05
C VAL A 338 3.98 17.75 19.27
N LEU A 339 3.57 16.61 19.85
CA LEU A 339 2.59 15.70 19.25
C LEU A 339 1.21 16.35 19.09
N ALA A 340 0.77 17.16 20.07
CA ALA A 340 -0.45 17.97 19.95
C ALA A 340 -0.34 19.00 18.82
N LEU A 341 0.72 19.81 18.79
CA LEU A 341 0.94 20.83 17.76
C LEU A 341 1.08 20.23 16.35
N GLN A 342 1.69 19.04 16.21
CA GLN A 342 1.73 18.31 14.95
C GLN A 342 0.32 17.85 14.52
N SER A 343 -0.50 17.39 15.46
CA SER A 343 -1.89 16.99 15.20
C SER A 343 -2.75 18.19 14.76
N ASP A 344 -2.65 19.32 15.46
CA ASP A 344 -3.35 20.57 15.14
C ASP A 344 -2.91 21.12 13.77
N SER A 345 -1.60 21.10 13.48
CA SER A 345 -1.05 21.55 12.20
C SER A 345 -1.53 20.68 11.03
N ASN A 346 -1.60 19.35 11.21
CA ASN A 346 -2.12 18.44 10.18
C ASN A 346 -3.60 18.72 9.91
N GLN A 347 -4.43 18.90 10.95
CA GLN A 347 -5.84 19.28 10.80
C GLN A 347 -5.99 20.63 10.09
N SER A 348 -5.17 21.62 10.45
CA SER A 348 -5.16 22.93 9.78
C SER A 348 -4.84 22.82 8.29
N SER A 349 -3.82 22.03 7.91
CA SER A 349 -3.48 21.85 6.49
C SER A 349 -4.62 21.21 5.68
N ALA A 350 -5.31 20.22 6.24
CA ALA A 350 -6.44 19.56 5.60
C ALA A 350 -7.62 20.53 5.43
N ALA A 351 -7.90 21.37 6.44
CA ALA A 351 -8.91 22.41 6.36
C ALA A 351 -8.58 23.45 5.27
N THR A 352 -7.32 23.87 5.14
CA THR A 352 -6.91 24.83 4.10
C THR A 352 -7.00 24.27 2.68
N GLU A 353 -6.65 22.99 2.47
CA GLU A 353 -6.74 22.39 1.12
C GLU A 353 -8.20 22.07 0.75
N ASN A 354 -9.05 21.69 1.71
CA ASN A 354 -10.50 21.58 1.50
C ASN A 354 -11.08 22.95 1.05
N LEU A 355 -10.81 24.03 1.79
CA LEU A 355 -11.25 25.38 1.41
C LEU A 355 -10.69 25.83 0.05
N ARG A 356 -9.46 25.44 -0.29
CA ARG A 356 -8.85 25.72 -1.59
C ARG A 356 -9.55 24.99 -2.74
N THR A 357 -9.91 23.72 -2.56
CA THR A 357 -10.66 22.95 -3.57
C THR A 357 -12.08 23.48 -3.74
N GLU A 358 -12.75 23.88 -2.65
CA GLU A 358 -14.05 24.55 -2.68
C GLU A 358 -13.98 25.87 -3.47
N LEU A 359 -13.07 26.78 -3.11
CA LEU A 359 -12.87 28.06 -3.81
C LEU A 359 -12.48 27.87 -5.29
N THR A 360 -11.66 26.85 -5.60
CA THR A 360 -11.32 26.51 -6.98
C THR A 360 -12.55 26.04 -7.77
N SER A 361 -13.44 25.26 -7.15
CA SER A 361 -14.69 24.82 -7.77
C SER A 361 -15.66 25.98 -8.00
N GLU A 362 -15.72 26.95 -7.08
CA GLU A 362 -16.54 28.16 -7.26
C GLU A 362 -15.99 29.06 -8.37
N LEU A 363 -14.67 29.23 -8.47
CA LEU A 363 -14.03 29.95 -9.58
C LEU A 363 -14.31 29.29 -10.93
N MET A 364 -14.26 27.95 -11.03
CA MET A 364 -14.67 27.24 -12.25
C MET A 364 -16.16 27.45 -12.58
N ALA A 365 -17.04 27.39 -11.57
CA ALA A 365 -18.47 27.65 -11.75
C ALA A 365 -18.76 29.10 -12.16
N LEU A 366 -17.97 30.07 -11.69
CA LEU A 366 -18.06 31.47 -12.07
C LEU A 366 -17.53 31.73 -13.49
N ASN A 367 -16.42 31.09 -13.89
CA ASN A 367 -15.90 31.19 -15.25
C ASN A 367 -16.90 30.61 -16.27
N ASN A 368 -17.48 29.44 -15.98
CA ASN A 368 -18.51 28.84 -16.84
C ASN A 368 -19.75 29.76 -16.99
N LYS A 369 -20.13 30.50 -15.95
CA LYS A 369 -21.19 31.53 -16.03
C LYS A 369 -20.76 32.74 -16.87
N TYR A 370 -19.50 33.16 -16.76
CA TYR A 370 -18.94 34.25 -17.55
C TYR A 370 -18.89 33.90 -19.04
N ASP A 371 -18.39 32.72 -19.40
CA ASP A 371 -18.34 32.24 -20.80
C ASP A 371 -19.74 32.15 -21.41
N ALA A 372 -20.72 31.65 -20.66
CA ALA A 372 -22.12 31.65 -21.08
C ALA A 372 -22.67 33.07 -21.31
N LEU A 373 -22.25 34.04 -20.49
CA LEU A 373 -22.63 35.45 -20.65
C LEU A 373 -21.95 36.10 -21.87
N VAL A 374 -20.67 35.79 -22.13
CA VAL A 374 -19.93 36.23 -23.33
C VAL A 374 -20.55 35.66 -24.60
N MET A 375 -20.91 34.37 -24.60
CA MET A 375 -21.65 33.74 -25.70
C MET A 375 -23.00 34.40 -25.95
N LYS A 376 -23.77 34.71 -24.88
CA LYS A 376 -25.05 35.42 -24.96
C LYS A 376 -24.90 36.85 -25.51
N ASN A 377 -23.89 37.60 -25.06
CA ASN A 377 -23.57 38.93 -25.61
C ASN A 377 -23.12 38.85 -27.08
N THR A 378 -22.36 37.83 -27.45
CA THR A 378 -21.93 37.60 -28.85
C THR A 378 -23.14 37.29 -29.75
N GLN A 379 -24.11 36.53 -29.26
CA GLN A 379 -25.37 36.28 -29.97
C GLN A 379 -26.22 37.55 -30.09
N LEU A 380 -26.30 38.37 -29.03
CA LEU A 380 -27.02 39.64 -29.04
C LEU A 380 -26.39 40.66 -30.01
N ASN A 381 -25.05 40.76 -30.05
CA ASN A 381 -24.34 41.61 -31.01
C ASN A 381 -24.58 41.17 -32.47
N LYS A 382 -24.67 39.86 -32.75
CA LYS A 382 -25.06 39.36 -34.08
C LYS A 382 -26.49 39.73 -34.45
N GLN A 383 -27.42 39.70 -33.49
CA GLN A 383 -28.79 40.19 -33.71
C GLN A 383 -28.81 41.70 -33.98
N LEU A 384 -28.04 42.49 -33.22
CA LEU A 384 -27.95 43.94 -33.38
C LEU A 384 -27.34 44.31 -34.74
N GLN A 385 -26.24 43.69 -35.16
CA GLN A 385 -25.68 43.84 -36.51
C GLN A 385 -26.67 43.48 -37.63
N SER A 386 -27.52 42.47 -37.43
CA SER A 386 -28.56 42.13 -38.42
C SER A 386 -29.65 43.20 -38.52
N LYS A 387 -29.96 43.88 -37.41
CA LYS A 387 -30.92 45.00 -37.37
C LYS A 387 -30.31 46.27 -37.97
N ASP A 388 -29.04 46.55 -37.70
CA ASP A 388 -28.31 47.65 -38.35
C ASP A 388 -28.25 47.45 -39.88
N LEU A 389 -28.06 46.23 -40.36
CA LEU A 389 -28.06 45.93 -41.80
C LEU A 389 -29.44 46.15 -42.45
N GLU A 390 -30.53 45.81 -41.76
CA GLU A 390 -31.89 46.20 -42.19
C GLU A 390 -32.08 47.73 -42.22
N LEU A 391 -31.56 48.44 -41.21
CA LEU A 391 -31.60 49.90 -41.10
C LEU A 391 -30.79 50.62 -42.19
N VAL A 392 -29.60 50.10 -42.52
CA VAL A 392 -28.78 50.56 -43.65
C VAL A 392 -29.51 50.31 -44.97
N ARG A 393 -30.17 49.16 -45.13
CA ARG A 393 -30.97 48.88 -46.33
C ARG A 393 -32.18 49.80 -46.47
N LEU A 394 -32.87 50.11 -45.37
CA LEU A 394 -34.00 51.06 -45.33
C LEU A 394 -33.56 52.51 -45.60
N SER A 395 -32.43 52.95 -45.04
CA SER A 395 -31.90 54.29 -45.27
C SER A 395 -31.36 54.47 -46.69
N ALA A 396 -30.65 53.48 -47.24
CA ALA A 396 -30.25 53.48 -48.65
C ALA A 396 -31.45 53.50 -49.61
N TYR A 397 -32.54 52.81 -49.28
CA TYR A 397 -33.79 52.87 -50.05
C TYR A 397 -34.43 54.27 -49.98
N LYS A 398 -34.48 54.88 -48.78
CA LYS A 398 -34.95 56.26 -48.60
C LYS A 398 -34.09 57.27 -49.36
N GLU A 399 -32.77 57.12 -49.36
CA GLU A 399 -31.86 58.04 -50.05
C GLU A 399 -31.93 57.88 -51.58
N ALA A 400 -32.13 56.66 -52.09
CA ALA A 400 -32.40 56.44 -53.51
C ALA A 400 -33.67 57.18 -53.98
N VAL A 401 -34.74 57.20 -53.16
CA VAL A 401 -35.95 58.01 -53.42
C VAL A 401 -35.61 59.51 -53.38
N LEU A 402 -34.92 59.98 -52.34
CA LEU A 402 -34.53 61.40 -52.22
C LEU A 402 -33.61 61.89 -53.36
N GLN A 403 -32.77 61.03 -53.95
CA GLN A 403 -31.96 61.41 -55.12
C GLN A 403 -32.76 61.51 -56.42
N VAL A 404 -33.87 60.77 -56.55
CA VAL A 404 -34.82 60.95 -57.66
C VAL A 404 -35.55 62.29 -57.52
N GLU A 405 -36.05 62.59 -56.32
CA GLU A 405 -36.71 63.87 -56.01
C GLU A 405 -35.74 65.07 -56.15
N GLY A 406 -34.51 64.93 -55.64
CA GLY A 406 -33.49 65.97 -55.68
C GLY A 406 -33.03 66.35 -57.09
N LYS A 407 -32.93 65.38 -58.01
CA LYS A 407 -32.71 65.66 -59.44
C LYS A 407 -33.85 66.49 -60.03
N HIS A 408 -35.10 66.15 -59.69
CA HIS A 408 -36.28 66.84 -60.19
C HIS A 408 -36.36 68.30 -59.69
N ALA A 409 -35.89 68.58 -58.47
CA ALA A 409 -35.79 69.93 -57.91
C ALA A 409 -34.60 70.74 -58.46
N ALA A 410 -33.48 70.10 -58.80
CA ALA A 410 -32.29 70.78 -59.31
C ALA A 410 -32.53 71.49 -60.65
N GLU A 411 -33.32 70.89 -61.54
CA GLU A 411 -33.74 71.50 -62.81
C GLU A 411 -34.55 72.78 -62.59
N GLN A 412 -35.48 72.78 -61.62
CA GLN A 412 -36.29 73.96 -61.27
C GLN A 412 -35.44 75.10 -60.69
N ALA A 413 -34.46 74.79 -59.85
CA ALA A 413 -33.59 75.78 -59.22
C ALA A 413 -32.66 76.50 -60.21
N LEU A 414 -32.29 75.84 -61.32
CA LEU A 414 -31.41 76.40 -62.35
C LEU A 414 -32.10 77.53 -63.12
N ALA A 415 -33.41 77.40 -63.39
CA ALA A 415 -34.23 78.46 -63.99
C ALA A 415 -34.30 79.74 -63.13
N LEU A 416 -34.35 79.61 -61.80
CA LEU A 416 -34.46 80.74 -60.89
C LEU A 416 -33.16 81.57 -60.77
N LYS A 417 -31.98 80.91 -60.76
CA LYS A 417 -30.69 81.61 -60.63
C LYS A 417 -30.37 82.54 -61.81
N ALA A 418 -30.93 82.29 -62.99
CA ALA A 418 -30.79 83.17 -64.15
C ALA A 418 -31.39 84.59 -63.92
N ASN A 419 -32.43 84.69 -63.08
CA ASN A 419 -33.09 85.98 -62.81
C ASN A 419 -32.32 86.82 -61.78
N ALA A 420 -31.85 86.20 -60.69
CA ALA A 420 -31.21 86.91 -59.57
C ALA A 420 -29.93 87.68 -59.96
N LYS A 421 -29.18 87.21 -60.98
CA LYS A 421 -27.93 87.86 -61.43
C LYS A 421 -28.15 89.33 -61.86
N LYS A 422 -29.34 89.68 -62.36
CA LYS A 422 -29.68 91.04 -62.83
C LYS A 422 -29.84 92.08 -61.71
N GLU A 423 -29.95 91.66 -60.45
CA GLU A 423 -30.28 92.56 -59.35
C GLU A 423 -29.04 93.05 -58.58
N ALA A 424 -27.98 92.23 -58.49
CA ALA A 424 -26.79 92.52 -57.70
C ALA A 424 -26.00 93.76 -58.18
N GLU A 425 -25.91 93.97 -59.48
CA GLU A 425 -25.13 95.06 -60.11
C GLU A 425 -25.60 96.47 -59.67
N ARG A 426 -26.86 96.60 -59.24
CA ARG A 426 -27.40 97.87 -58.72
C ARG A 426 -26.81 98.28 -57.37
N LYS A 427 -26.45 97.33 -56.50
CA LYS A 427 -26.02 97.63 -55.12
C LYS A 427 -24.57 98.12 -55.01
N VAL A 428 -23.70 97.72 -55.94
CA VAL A 428 -22.26 98.03 -55.90
C VAL A 428 -21.97 99.53 -55.96
N LYS A 429 -22.78 100.31 -56.72
CA LYS A 429 -22.55 101.76 -56.90
C LYS A 429 -22.76 102.59 -55.63
N ALA A 430 -23.60 102.13 -54.69
CA ALA A 430 -23.97 102.92 -53.52
C ALA A 430 -22.88 102.98 -52.41
N ALA A 431 -21.94 102.02 -52.40
CA ALA A 431 -20.90 101.97 -51.36
C ALA A 431 -19.80 103.03 -51.54
N ALA A 432 -19.55 103.48 -52.78
CA ALA A 432 -18.38 104.28 -53.13
C ALA A 432 -18.41 105.72 -52.58
N GLU A 433 -19.58 106.30 -52.33
CA GLU A 433 -19.69 107.69 -51.84
C GLU A 433 -19.32 107.84 -50.36
N LYS A 434 -19.57 106.82 -49.53
CA LYS A 434 -19.42 106.93 -48.07
C LYS A 434 -17.97 107.13 -47.63
N ALA A 435 -17.02 106.46 -48.29
CA ALA A 435 -15.60 106.52 -47.97
C ALA A 435 -14.96 107.92 -48.18
N LYS A 436 -15.65 108.84 -48.88
CA LYS A 436 -15.08 110.13 -49.28
C LYS A 436 -15.11 111.22 -48.20
N LYS A 437 -15.72 110.98 -47.04
CA LYS A 437 -15.85 111.97 -45.94
C LYS A 437 -14.86 111.82 -44.79
N GLU A 438 -14.34 110.63 -44.54
CA GLU A 438 -13.57 110.34 -43.31
C GLU A 438 -12.08 110.72 -43.42
N ALA A 439 -11.58 111.03 -44.63
CA ALA A 439 -10.17 111.33 -44.87
C ALA A 439 -9.75 112.78 -44.60
N LEU A 440 -10.66 113.77 -44.62
CA LEU A 440 -10.28 115.19 -44.76
C LEU A 440 -10.01 115.94 -43.44
N ALA A 441 -10.11 115.28 -42.28
CA ALA A 441 -10.08 115.94 -40.96
C ALA A 441 -8.79 115.69 -40.15
N LEU A 442 -7.85 114.88 -40.65
CA LEU A 442 -6.65 114.46 -39.92
C LEU A 442 -5.41 115.33 -40.19
N GLU A 443 -5.47 116.25 -41.15
CA GLU A 443 -4.31 116.92 -41.76
C GLU A 443 -4.12 118.38 -41.29
N VAL A 444 -4.32 118.66 -39.99
CA VAL A 444 -3.99 119.95 -39.35
C VAL A 444 -2.99 119.76 -38.17
N LYS A 445 -2.53 118.52 -37.94
CA LYS A 445 -1.57 118.17 -36.87
C LYS A 445 -0.11 118.07 -37.38
N ALA A 446 0.35 118.98 -38.24
CA ALA A 446 1.67 118.83 -38.88
C ALA A 446 2.38 120.12 -39.32
N GLU A 447 2.48 121.16 -38.49
CA GLU A 447 3.41 122.28 -38.77
C GLU A 447 3.95 122.96 -37.49
N ALA A 448 5.22 123.40 -37.56
CA ALA A 448 5.99 124.37 -36.76
C ALA A 448 5.61 124.72 -35.28
N GLU A 449 6.55 124.83 -34.32
CA GLU A 449 7.99 124.51 -34.36
C GLU A 449 8.64 124.30 -32.97
N LYS A 450 9.95 124.08 -32.98
CA LYS A 450 10.81 123.70 -31.85
C LYS A 450 11.04 124.84 -30.84
N ALA A 451 11.20 124.42 -29.58
CA ALA A 451 12.18 124.93 -28.61
C ALA A 451 12.70 126.39 -28.70
N SER A 452 12.30 127.21 -27.72
CA SER A 452 13.23 128.17 -27.11
C SER A 452 13.02 128.31 -25.59
N THR A 453 14.10 128.07 -24.85
CA THR A 453 14.37 128.39 -23.44
C THR A 453 14.18 129.88 -23.09
N LEU A 454 14.06 130.36 -21.83
CA LEU A 454 13.77 129.77 -20.51
C LEU A 454 13.80 130.91 -19.44
N ARG A 455 12.65 131.33 -18.85
CA ARG A 455 12.54 131.99 -17.51
C ARG A 455 11.12 132.54 -17.19
N ALA A 456 10.87 132.72 -15.88
CA ALA A 456 9.96 133.68 -15.21
C ALA A 456 8.55 133.25 -14.69
N GLN A 457 8.43 133.29 -13.35
CA GLN A 457 7.35 133.86 -12.49
C GLN A 457 5.91 133.29 -12.37
N GLN A 458 5.62 132.82 -11.13
CA GLN A 458 4.50 133.16 -10.21
C GLN A 458 3.06 132.56 -10.28
N ARG A 459 2.55 132.28 -9.06
CA ARG A 459 1.15 132.19 -8.52
C ARG A 459 0.29 130.95 -8.89
N VAL A 460 -0.12 130.07 -7.93
CA VAL A 460 -1.14 130.20 -6.83
C VAL A 460 -2.59 130.15 -7.35
N PRO A 461 -3.54 129.34 -6.78
CA PRO A 461 -3.44 128.10 -5.97
C PRO A 461 -4.51 127.02 -6.37
N SER A 462 -4.73 125.98 -5.54
CA SER A 462 -6.03 125.26 -5.27
C SER A 462 -6.80 124.55 -6.43
N GLU A 463 -7.68 123.54 -6.30
CA GLU A 463 -8.21 122.56 -5.30
C GLU A 463 -9.22 121.63 -6.10
N VAL A 464 -9.79 120.46 -5.71
CA VAL A 464 -9.63 119.44 -4.63
C VAL A 464 -10.58 118.22 -4.94
N ILE A 465 -10.46 117.09 -4.21
CA ILE A 465 -11.51 116.05 -3.96
C ILE A 465 -11.76 114.90 -4.99
N ASN A 466 -11.62 113.64 -4.52
CA ASN A 466 -12.54 112.46 -4.56
C ASN A 466 -13.30 112.03 -5.87
N GLU A 467 -13.83 110.80 -6.09
CA GLU A 467 -13.93 109.53 -5.32
C GLU A 467 -14.33 108.30 -6.19
N VAL A 468 -14.44 107.10 -5.56
CA VAL A 468 -15.41 105.99 -5.80
C VAL A 468 -15.48 105.25 -7.17
N ALA A 469 -15.09 103.95 -7.09
CA ALA A 469 -15.70 102.72 -7.67
C ALA A 469 -15.93 102.51 -9.20
N GLY A 470 -16.29 101.25 -9.54
CA GLY A 470 -16.64 100.75 -10.89
C GLY A 470 -18.15 100.86 -11.22
N PRO A 471 -18.83 99.87 -11.86
CA PRO A 471 -18.51 98.42 -11.94
C PRO A 471 -18.84 97.70 -13.29
N ALA A 472 -18.70 96.36 -13.30
CA ALA A 472 -19.37 95.38 -14.20
C ALA A 472 -19.08 95.52 -15.73
N THR A 473 -19.54 94.68 -16.68
CA THR A 473 -20.51 93.55 -16.79
C THR A 473 -19.89 92.46 -17.72
N GLN A 474 -20.50 91.36 -18.22
CA GLN A 474 -21.42 90.25 -17.83
C GLN A 474 -21.39 89.24 -19.04
N VAL A 475 -21.73 87.94 -19.01
CA VAL A 475 -21.83 86.84 -18.01
C VAL A 475 -21.93 85.52 -18.85
N ILE A 476 -21.78 84.29 -18.31
CA ILE A 476 -22.85 83.29 -18.03
C ILE A 476 -22.16 82.10 -17.31
N GLU A 477 -22.58 81.83 -16.06
CA GLU A 477 -23.06 80.53 -15.49
C GLU A 477 -22.62 79.16 -16.13
N ASN A 478 -22.47 78.00 -15.47
CA ASN A 478 -22.84 77.44 -14.13
C ASN A 478 -22.15 76.04 -13.96
N LYS A 479 -22.03 75.36 -12.80
CA LYS A 479 -22.10 75.65 -11.34
C LYS A 479 -21.57 74.40 -10.56
N VAL A 480 -21.03 74.60 -9.34
CA VAL A 480 -21.31 73.91 -8.03
C VAL A 480 -21.55 72.37 -8.01
N ALA A 481 -21.01 71.54 -7.09
CA ALA A 481 -20.51 71.78 -5.72
C ALA A 481 -19.33 70.86 -5.29
N ASP A 482 -18.36 71.38 -4.53
CA ASP A 482 -18.21 71.24 -3.05
C ASP A 482 -18.28 69.82 -2.42
N GLU A 483 -17.50 69.43 -1.38
CA GLU A 483 -16.43 70.14 -0.64
C GLU A 483 -15.57 69.18 0.26
N VAL A 484 -14.33 69.61 0.63
CA VAL A 484 -13.68 69.59 1.99
C VAL A 484 -13.73 68.31 2.88
N VAL A 485 -12.72 67.89 3.65
CA VAL A 485 -11.25 68.14 3.81
C VAL A 485 -10.72 66.97 4.71
N GLU A 486 -9.43 66.62 4.89
CA GLU A 486 -8.34 67.39 5.51
C GLU A 486 -6.94 66.74 5.27
N THR A 487 -5.92 67.48 5.71
CA THR A 487 -4.45 67.28 5.69
C THR A 487 -3.91 66.00 6.41
N VAL A 488 -2.61 65.65 6.52
CA VAL A 488 -1.34 66.41 6.44
C VAL A 488 -0.06 65.52 6.30
N VAL A 489 0.99 66.04 5.64
CA VAL A 489 2.46 65.82 5.89
C VAL A 489 3.21 64.50 5.53
N GLU A 490 4.47 64.74 5.10
CA GLU A 490 5.69 63.91 5.04
C GLU A 490 5.86 62.69 4.10
N ALA A 491 7.14 62.33 3.97
CA ALA A 491 7.79 61.34 3.09
C ALA A 491 9.02 60.79 3.87
N PRO A 492 10.05 60.14 3.28
CA PRO A 492 10.17 59.35 2.04
C PRO A 492 10.74 57.92 2.38
N ILE A 493 11.38 57.21 1.42
CA ILE A 493 12.33 56.08 1.65
C ILE A 493 11.62 54.74 2.08
N THR A 494 11.97 53.50 1.70
CA THR A 494 12.97 52.86 0.78
C THR A 494 12.33 51.62 0.10
N PRO A 495 12.91 51.07 -0.99
CA PRO A 495 12.53 49.78 -1.55
C PRO A 495 13.44 48.59 -1.13
N VAL A 496 12.93 47.37 -1.34
CA VAL A 496 13.67 46.14 -1.75
C VAL A 496 14.48 45.32 -0.71
N ASN A 497 14.08 44.03 -0.61
CA ASN A 497 14.84 42.82 -0.21
C ASN A 497 15.37 42.69 1.25
N ASN A 498 15.59 41.48 1.79
CA ASN A 498 15.43 40.12 1.23
C ASN A 498 15.12 39.10 2.35
N HIS A 499 14.07 38.29 2.20
CA HIS A 499 14.13 36.83 2.41
C HIS A 499 12.86 36.12 1.92
#